data_AF-A0A6P6XK26-F1
#
_entry.id   AF-A0A6P6XK26-F1
#
_cell.length_a   1.000
_cell.length_b   1.000
_cell.length_c   1.000
_cell.angle_alpha   90.00
_cell.angle_beta   90.00
_cell.angle_gamma   90.00
#
_symmetry.space_group_name_H-M   'P 1'
#
loop_
_entity.id
_entity.type
_entity.pdbx_description
1 polymer ?
#
loop_
_entity_poly.entity_id
_entity_poly.type
_entity_poly.pdbx_seq_one_letter_code
_entity_poly.pdbx_strand_id
1 'polypeptide(L)'
;MMDYEISKPFMFPVKKWSLIILCSLNIILMIIYASLSNLLANRYLYDYEIDRDYRIDEVKMTVIIILLMISIFSISFSILGIVGAVRESFTITFVFTILAIINFAATLGNSIKRPYYIPCAIWAMLMIISAVFLTRDLHLCNQRKRNRIYQN
;
A
#
# COMPACT_ATOMS: atom_id res chain seq x y z
N MET A 1 12.84 20.02 22.75
CA MET A 1 11.62 19.37 22.19
C MET A 1 10.72 20.37 21.44
N MET A 2 10.68 21.65 21.85
CA MET A 2 9.89 22.70 21.15
C MET A 2 10.34 23.02 19.71
N ASP A 3 11.63 22.88 19.36
CA ASP A 3 12.11 23.25 18.01
C ASP A 3 11.60 22.36 16.88
N TYR A 4 11.17 21.14 17.20
CA TYR A 4 10.70 20.16 16.22
C TYR A 4 9.30 20.51 15.70
N GLU A 5 8.44 21.06 16.56
CA GLU A 5 7.08 21.46 16.19
C GLU A 5 7.07 22.71 15.31
N ILE A 6 7.96 23.68 15.58
CA ILE A 6 8.08 24.93 14.80
C ILE A 6 8.55 24.67 13.35
N SER A 7 9.19 23.53 13.10
CA SER A 7 9.76 23.20 11.78
C SER A 7 8.75 22.57 10.79
N LYS A 8 7.61 22.09 11.29
CA LYS A 8 6.64 21.32 10.51
C LYS A 8 5.65 22.23 9.77
N PRO A 9 5.31 21.95 8.50
CA PRO A 9 4.28 22.71 7.80
C PRO A 9 2.90 22.52 8.46
N PHE A 10 2.03 23.52 8.36
CA PHE A 10 0.73 23.61 9.06
C PHE A 10 -0.16 22.35 8.90
N MET A 11 -0.17 21.72 7.71
CA MET A 11 -0.99 20.53 7.43
C MET A 11 -0.25 19.19 7.61
N PHE A 12 0.95 19.19 8.19
CA PHE A 12 1.74 17.96 8.38
C PHE A 12 0.99 16.86 9.15
N PRO A 13 0.31 17.14 10.28
CA PRO A 13 -0.41 16.09 11.01
C PRO A 13 -1.51 15.46 10.18
N VAL A 14 -2.24 16.26 9.39
CA VAL A 14 -3.33 15.76 8.54
C VAL A 14 -2.79 14.79 7.48
N LYS A 15 -1.69 15.14 6.81
CA LYS A 15 -1.05 14.28 5.79
C LYS A 15 -0.49 12.97 6.37
N LYS A 16 0.03 13.04 7.61
CA LYS A 16 0.49 11.87 8.36
C LYS A 16 -0.69 10.93 8.65
N TRP A 17 -1.76 11.46 9.24
CA TRP A 17 -2.94 10.68 9.60
C TRP A 17 -3.69 10.16 8.39
N SER A 18 -3.77 10.92 7.28
CA SER A 18 -4.39 10.44 6.04
C SER A 18 -3.68 9.21 5.49
N LEU A 19 -2.34 9.21 5.48
CA LEU A 19 -1.57 8.06 5.00
C LEU A 19 -1.77 6.83 5.88
N ILE A 20 -1.77 7.03 7.21
CA ILE A 20 -2.01 5.95 8.18
C ILE A 20 -3.40 5.35 7.98
N ILE A 21 -4.44 6.18 7.88
CA ILE A 21 -5.82 5.72 7.69
C ILE A 21 -5.96 4.95 6.37
N LEU A 22 -5.43 5.48 5.27
CA LEU A 22 -5.47 4.80 3.96
C LEU A 22 -4.75 3.44 4.00
N CYS A 23 -3.58 3.37 4.63
CA CYS A 23 -2.85 2.11 4.76
C CYS A 23 -3.59 1.11 5.67
N SER A 24 -4.19 1.56 6.77
CA SER A 24 -4.98 0.70 7.66
C SER A 24 -6.22 0.15 6.96
N LEU A 25 -6.93 0.99 6.21
CA LEU A 25 -8.07 0.55 5.40
C LEU A 25 -7.63 -0.46 4.33
N ASN A 26 -6.47 -0.24 3.69
CA ASN A 26 -5.91 -1.19 2.72
C ASN A 26 -5.60 -2.55 3.39
N ILE A 27 -5.04 -2.56 4.60
CA ILE A 27 -4.80 -3.80 5.35
C ILE A 27 -6.11 -4.55 5.59
N ILE A 28 -7.15 -3.86 6.08
CA ILE A 28 -8.46 -4.48 6.32
C ILE A 28 -9.02 -5.09 5.03
N LEU A 29 -8.99 -4.35 3.93
CA LEU A 29 -9.43 -4.84 2.62
C LEU A 29 -8.63 -6.08 2.18
N MET A 30 -7.31 -6.06 2.32
CA MET A 30 -6.46 -7.19 1.92
C MET A 30 -6.65 -8.42 2.81
N ILE A 31 -6.97 -8.26 4.10
CA ILE A 31 -7.34 -9.36 4.98
C ILE A 31 -8.65 -10.00 4.50
N ILE A 32 -9.64 -9.18 4.13
CA ILE A 32 -10.91 -9.68 3.57
C ILE A 32 -10.65 -10.44 2.26
N TYR A 33 -9.84 -9.88 1.35
CA TYR A 33 -9.47 -10.55 0.11
C TYR A 33 -8.74 -11.87 0.35
N ALA A 34 -7.73 -11.89 1.23
CA ALA A 34 -7.01 -13.11 1.56
C ALA A 34 -7.94 -14.18 2.16
N SER A 35 -8.87 -13.78 3.02
CA SER A 35 -9.85 -14.68 3.65
C SER A 35 -10.81 -15.28 2.62
N LEU A 36 -11.30 -14.46 1.68
CA LEU A 36 -12.16 -14.92 0.59
C LEU A 36 -11.40 -15.84 -0.37
N SER A 37 -10.16 -15.50 -0.73
CA SER A 37 -9.30 -16.35 -1.55
C SER A 37 -9.04 -17.69 -0.88
N ASN A 38 -8.78 -17.72 0.42
CA ASN A 38 -8.56 -18.97 1.16
C ASN A 38 -9.83 -19.83 1.23
N LEU A 39 -10.99 -19.21 1.43
CA LEU A 39 -12.27 -19.92 1.44
C LEU A 39 -12.59 -20.53 0.06
N LEU A 40 -12.30 -19.79 -1.02
CA LEU A 40 -12.41 -20.29 -2.38
C LEU A 40 -11.42 -21.44 -2.62
N ALA A 41 -10.15 -21.30 -2.20
CA ALA A 41 -9.14 -22.35 -2.30
C ALA A 41 -9.61 -23.66 -1.68
N ASN A 42 -10.10 -23.61 -0.43
CA ASN A 42 -10.57 -24.78 0.30
C ASN A 42 -11.77 -25.44 -0.39
N ARG A 43 -12.71 -24.64 -0.91
CA ARG A 43 -13.85 -25.18 -1.67
C ARG A 43 -13.41 -25.86 -2.95
N TYR A 44 -12.52 -25.24 -3.72
CA TYR A 44 -11.99 -25.84 -4.94
C TYR A 44 -11.18 -27.10 -4.67
N LEU A 45 -10.45 -27.18 -3.56
CA LEU A 45 -9.74 -28.39 -3.15
C LEU A 45 -10.70 -29.54 -2.83
N TYR A 46 -11.80 -29.24 -2.14
CA TYR A 46 -12.82 -30.23 -1.76
C TYR A 46 -13.59 -30.77 -2.98
N ASP A 47 -13.95 -29.90 -3.92
CA ASP A 47 -14.62 -30.30 -5.16
C ASP A 47 -13.68 -31.11 -6.08
N TYR A 48 -12.35 -30.89 -6.00
CA TYR A 48 -11.32 -31.64 -6.75
C TYR A 48 -11.18 -33.10 -6.33
N GLU A 49 -11.51 -33.45 -5.07
CA GLU A 49 -11.49 -34.84 -4.62
C GLU A 49 -12.62 -35.67 -5.25
N ILE A 50 -13.61 -35.02 -5.87
CA ILE A 50 -14.87 -35.64 -6.31
C ILE A 50 -14.97 -35.78 -7.84
N ASP A 51 -14.35 -34.92 -8.66
CA ASP A 51 -14.47 -34.94 -10.13
C ASP A 51 -13.13 -34.79 -10.89
N ARG A 52 -12.91 -35.62 -11.92
CA ARG A 52 -11.61 -35.87 -12.59
C ARG A 52 -11.31 -35.01 -13.84
N ASP A 53 -11.83 -33.80 -13.99
CA ASP A 53 -11.51 -32.94 -15.16
C ASP A 53 -10.38 -31.93 -14.87
N TYR A 54 -9.14 -32.37 -15.13
CA TYR A 54 -7.90 -31.82 -14.56
C TYR A 54 -7.41 -30.44 -15.01
N ARG A 55 -7.79 -29.92 -16.20
CA ARG A 55 -7.03 -28.80 -16.81
C ARG A 55 -7.53 -27.40 -16.45
N ILE A 56 -8.82 -27.22 -16.23
CA ILE A 56 -9.42 -25.90 -15.98
C ILE A 56 -9.26 -25.50 -14.50
N ASP A 57 -9.25 -26.47 -13.60
CA ASP A 57 -9.26 -26.20 -12.16
C ASP A 57 -7.85 -25.95 -11.58
N GLU A 58 -6.78 -26.46 -12.22
CA GLU A 58 -5.38 -26.08 -11.90
C GLU A 58 -5.13 -24.58 -12.13
N VAL A 59 -5.67 -24.03 -13.23
CA VAL A 59 -5.53 -22.61 -13.57
C VAL A 59 -6.25 -21.74 -12.54
N LYS A 60 -7.45 -22.15 -12.12
CA LYS A 60 -8.22 -21.43 -11.08
C LYS A 60 -7.48 -21.43 -9.75
N MET A 61 -6.95 -22.59 -9.33
CA MET A 61 -6.20 -22.68 -8.08
C MET A 61 -4.93 -21.83 -8.11
N THR A 62 -4.23 -21.79 -9.25
CA THR A 62 -3.08 -20.91 -9.46
C THR A 62 -3.46 -19.43 -9.31
N VAL A 63 -4.59 -19.00 -9.87
CA VAL A 63 -5.08 -17.62 -9.69
C VAL A 63 -5.38 -17.33 -8.23
N ILE A 64 -5.98 -18.27 -7.48
CA ILE A 64 -6.29 -18.09 -6.06
C ILE A 64 -5.02 -17.92 -5.22
N ILE A 65 -3.98 -18.73 -5.48
CA ILE A 65 -2.67 -18.60 -4.80
C ILE A 65 -2.02 -17.25 -5.12
N ILE A 66 -2.05 -16.83 -6.38
CA ILE A 66 -1.50 -15.52 -6.79
C ILE A 66 -2.23 -14.38 -6.08
N LEU A 67 -3.56 -14.44 -5.98
CA LEU A 67 -4.34 -13.44 -5.24
C LEU A 67 -3.95 -13.38 -3.76
N LEU A 68 -3.76 -14.54 -3.13
CA LEU A 68 -3.35 -14.63 -1.73
C LEU A 68 -1.95 -14.02 -1.51
N MET A 69 -1.00 -14.30 -2.40
CA MET A 69 0.33 -13.68 -2.35
C MET A 69 0.25 -12.15 -2.52
N ILE A 70 -0.54 -11.65 -3.46
CA ILE A 70 -0.75 -10.21 -3.68
C ILE A 70 -1.30 -9.55 -2.41
N SER A 71 -2.28 -10.18 -1.74
CA SER A 71 -2.83 -9.67 -0.49
C SER A 71 -1.78 -9.55 0.62
N ILE A 72 -0.94 -10.58 0.81
CA ILE A 72 0.13 -10.58 1.83
C ILE A 72 1.18 -9.49 1.55
N PHE A 73 1.61 -9.36 0.28
CA PHE A 73 2.55 -8.30 -0.11
C PHE A 73 1.95 -6.91 0.09
N SER A 74 0.68 -6.73 -0.28
CA SER A 74 -0.04 -5.46 -0.11
C SER A 74 -0.16 -5.06 1.38
N ILE A 75 -0.44 -6.02 2.26
CA ILE A 75 -0.42 -5.80 3.72
C ILE A 75 0.96 -5.35 4.19
N SER A 76 2.01 -6.05 3.75
CA SER A 76 3.40 -5.74 4.12
C SER A 76 3.80 -4.33 3.69
N PHE A 77 3.42 -3.92 2.49
CA PHE A 77 3.66 -2.55 1.99
C PHE A 77 2.88 -1.51 2.77
N SER A 78 1.62 -1.76 3.12
CA SER A 78 0.84 -0.86 3.96
C SER A 78 1.41 -0.71 5.37
N ILE A 79 1.94 -1.77 5.97
CA ILE A 79 2.65 -1.69 7.25
C ILE A 79 3.88 -0.78 7.12
N LEU A 80 4.65 -0.92 6.03
CA LEU A 80 5.80 -0.06 5.77
C LEU A 80 5.40 1.42 5.65
N GLY A 81 4.27 1.71 4.99
CA GLY A 81 3.70 3.06 4.92
C GLY A 81 3.31 3.62 6.29
N ILE A 82 2.65 2.81 7.14
CA ILE A 82 2.29 3.20 8.52
C ILE A 82 3.54 3.47 9.34
N VAL A 83 4.54 2.57 9.30
CA VAL A 83 5.79 2.73 10.06
C VAL A 83 6.54 3.98 9.61
N GLY A 84 6.62 4.24 8.30
CA GLY A 84 7.22 5.45 7.75
C GLY A 84 6.54 6.73 8.27
N ALA A 85 5.21 6.75 8.27
CA ALA A 85 4.41 7.87 8.75
C ALA A 85 4.54 8.07 10.27
N VAL A 86 4.41 7.00 11.06
CA VAL A 86 4.47 7.03 12.53
C VAL A 86 5.84 7.49 13.02
N ARG A 87 6.91 6.92 12.45
CA ARG A 87 8.30 7.27 12.78
C ARG A 87 8.76 8.57 12.13
N GLU A 88 7.94 9.19 11.30
CA GLU A 88 8.28 10.41 10.53
C GLU A 88 9.62 10.24 9.79
N SER A 89 9.86 9.03 9.29
CA SER A 89 11.12 8.66 8.64
C SER A 89 11.04 8.96 7.16
N PHE A 90 11.84 9.92 6.70
CA PHE A 90 11.94 10.26 5.28
C PHE A 90 12.29 9.05 4.43
N THR A 91 13.32 8.28 4.82
CA THR A 91 13.79 7.12 4.03
C THR A 91 12.71 6.06 3.87
N ILE A 92 12.03 5.68 4.96
CA ILE A 92 10.99 4.65 4.90
C ILE A 92 9.78 5.14 4.08
N THR A 93 9.36 6.39 4.28
CA THR A 93 8.24 6.99 3.53
C THR A 93 8.57 7.17 2.05
N PHE A 94 9.83 7.46 1.72
CA PHE A 94 10.29 7.56 0.34
C PHE A 94 10.28 6.19 -0.36
N VAL A 95 10.78 5.14 0.30
CA VAL A 95 10.69 3.76 -0.21
C VAL A 95 9.23 3.35 -0.42
N PHE A 96 8.35 3.63 0.54
CA PHE A 96 6.91 3.41 0.38
C PHE A 96 6.36 4.13 -0.86
N THR A 97 6.74 5.40 -1.05
CA THR A 97 6.26 6.22 -2.16
C THR A 97 6.66 5.63 -3.51
N ILE A 98 7.91 5.15 -3.64
CA ILE A 98 8.38 4.47 -4.86
C ILE A 98 7.55 3.22 -5.14
N LEU A 99 7.35 2.36 -4.13
CA LEU A 99 6.54 1.15 -4.26
C LEU A 99 5.09 1.47 -4.64
N ALA A 100 4.52 2.51 -4.05
CA ALA A 100 3.18 2.98 -4.36
C ALA A 100 3.07 3.42 -5.84
N ILE A 101 4.05 4.18 -6.34
CA ILE A 101 4.12 4.61 -7.76
C ILE A 101 4.17 3.41 -8.70
N ILE A 102 5.00 2.42 -8.40
CA ILE A 102 5.10 1.18 -9.19
C ILE A 102 3.74 0.45 -9.21
N ASN A 103 3.09 0.34 -8.05
CA ASN A 103 1.78 -0.30 -7.93
C ASN A 103 0.68 0.43 -8.73
N PHE A 104 0.68 1.77 -8.72
CA PHE A 104 -0.26 2.53 -9.54
C PHE A 104 0.00 2.37 -11.03
N ALA A 105 1.26 2.39 -11.47
CA ALA A 105 1.58 2.16 -12.88
C ALA A 105 1.08 0.77 -13.34
N ALA A 106 1.27 -0.26 -12.51
CA ALA A 106 0.79 -1.61 -12.80
C ALA A 106 -0.74 -1.70 -12.83
N THR A 107 -1.43 -1.13 -11.84
CA THR A 107 -2.91 -1.14 -11.78
C THR A 107 -3.56 -0.28 -12.85
N LEU A 108 -2.95 0.85 -13.22
CA LEU A 108 -3.38 1.70 -14.32
C LEU A 108 -3.21 0.99 -15.67
N GLY A 109 -2.04 0.37 -15.91
CA GLY A 109 -1.79 -0.43 -17.11
C GLY A 109 -2.80 -1.56 -17.28
N ASN A 110 -3.17 -2.23 -16.19
CA ASN A 110 -4.21 -3.26 -16.20
C ASN A 110 -5.62 -2.67 -16.44
N SER A 111 -5.93 -1.50 -15.87
CA SER A 111 -7.23 -0.82 -16.04
C SER A 111 -7.57 -0.50 -17.49
N ILE A 112 -6.57 -0.23 -18.33
CA ILE A 112 -6.77 0.05 -19.76
C ILE A 112 -7.41 -1.15 -20.48
N LYS A 113 -6.96 -2.37 -20.16
CA LYS A 113 -7.47 -3.59 -20.79
C LYS A 113 -8.63 -4.22 -20.01
N ARG A 114 -8.75 -3.90 -18.71
CA ARG A 114 -9.65 -4.55 -17.75
C ARG A 114 -10.28 -3.47 -16.86
N PRO A 115 -11.43 -2.89 -17.26
CA PRO A 115 -12.03 -1.73 -16.58
C PRO A 115 -12.40 -1.99 -15.11
N TYR A 116 -12.60 -3.25 -14.72
CA TYR A 116 -12.86 -3.61 -13.32
C TYR A 116 -11.65 -3.36 -12.38
N TYR A 117 -10.46 -3.06 -12.91
CA TYR A 117 -9.31 -2.58 -12.12
C TYR A 117 -9.34 -1.08 -11.81
N ILE A 118 -10.26 -0.30 -12.41
CA ILE A 118 -10.35 1.16 -12.18
C ILE A 118 -10.46 1.52 -10.69
N PRO A 119 -11.30 0.84 -9.86
CA PRO A 119 -11.36 1.12 -8.42
C PRO A 119 -10.00 0.90 -7.72
N CYS A 120 -9.26 -0.13 -8.11
CA CYS A 120 -7.92 -0.40 -7.56
C CYS A 120 -6.92 0.70 -7.96
N ALA A 121 -7.00 1.21 -9.20
CA ALA A 121 -6.15 2.30 -9.66
C ALA A 121 -6.47 3.61 -8.93
N ILE A 122 -7.75 3.92 -8.68
CA ILE A 122 -8.18 5.08 -7.87
C ILE A 122 -7.63 4.94 -6.44
N TRP A 123 -7.74 3.76 -5.83
CA TRP A 123 -7.21 3.51 -4.49
C TRP A 123 -5.69 3.70 -4.41
N ALA A 124 -4.95 3.15 -5.39
CA ALA A 124 -3.51 3.32 -5.50
C ALA A 124 -3.12 4.80 -5.70
N MET A 125 -3.90 5.55 -6.49
CA MET A 125 -3.70 6.99 -6.70
C MET A 125 -3.84 7.77 -5.39
N LEU A 126 -4.87 7.49 -4.58
CA LEU A 126 -5.06 8.14 -3.28
C LEU A 126 -3.88 7.87 -2.34
N MET A 127 -3.40 6.64 -2.29
CA MET A 127 -2.22 6.28 -1.48
C MET A 127 -0.96 7.01 -1.95
N ILE A 128 -0.72 7.11 -3.26
CA ILE A 128 0.42 7.85 -3.82
C ILE A 128 0.35 9.33 -3.45
N ILE A 129 -0.80 9.96 -3.68
CA ILE A 129 -0.95 11.40 -3.42
C ILE A 129 -0.61 11.68 -1.96
N SER A 130 -1.18 10.90 -1.03
CA SER A 130 -0.88 11.03 0.39
C SER A 130 0.60 10.79 0.71
N ALA A 131 1.23 9.78 0.10
CA ALA A 131 2.64 9.44 0.32
C ALA A 131 3.60 10.50 -0.21
N VAL A 132 3.35 11.02 -1.42
CA VAL A 132 4.17 12.08 -2.05
C VAL A 132 4.12 13.35 -1.22
N PHE A 133 2.92 13.77 -0.77
CA PHE A 133 2.80 14.95 0.07
C PHE A 133 3.51 14.81 1.40
N LEU A 134 3.40 13.66 2.07
CA LEU A 134 4.10 13.42 3.33
C LEU A 134 5.63 13.37 3.12
N THR A 135 6.09 12.70 2.07
CA THR A 135 7.51 12.60 1.72
C THR A 135 8.13 13.96 1.44
N ARG A 136 7.42 14.83 0.70
CA ARG A 136 7.84 16.22 0.45
C ARG A 136 8.01 16.99 1.76
N ASP A 137 7.02 16.92 2.65
CA ASP A 137 7.07 17.65 3.91
C ASP A 137 8.19 17.14 4.82
N LEU A 138 8.40 15.82 4.88
CA LEU A 138 9.52 15.21 5.60
C LEU A 138 10.88 15.65 5.05
N HIS A 139 11.00 15.76 3.72
CA HIS A 139 12.20 16.29 3.08
C HIS A 139 12.48 17.74 3.52
N LEU A 140 11.47 18.61 3.48
CA LEU A 140 11.58 19.99 3.91
C LEU A 140 11.95 20.10 5.40
N CYS A 141 11.36 19.28 6.26
CA CYS A 141 11.71 19.23 7.68
C CYS A 141 13.18 18.85 7.89
N ASN A 142 13.67 17.83 7.17
CA ASN A 142 15.07 17.42 7.24
C ASN A 142 16.03 18.49 6.72
N GLN A 143 15.69 19.18 5.62
CA GLN A 143 16.48 20.30 5.12
C GLN A 143 16.55 21.46 6.13
N ARG A 144 15.41 21.86 6.71
CA ARG A 144 15.36 22.91 7.75
C ARG A 144 16.20 22.54 8.96
N LYS A 145 16.10 21.30 9.43
CA LYS A 145 16.90 20.78 10.55
C LYS A 145 18.39 20.85 10.23
N ARG A 146 18.78 20.46 9.01
CA ARG A 146 20.17 20.52 8.55
C ARG A 146 20.69 21.96 8.48
N ASN A 147 19.91 22.89 7.93
CA ASN A 147 20.32 24.30 7.81
C ASN A 147 20.50 24.97 9.18
N ARG A 148 19.67 24.66 10.18
CA ARG A 148 19.84 25.18 11.55
C ARG A 148 21.13 24.71 12.20
N ILE A 149 21.56 23.46 11.93
CA ILE A 149 22.82 22.93 12.47
C ILE A 149 24.03 23.68 11.92
N TYR A 150 23.97 24.17 10.67
CA TYR A 150 25.07 24.92 10.05
C TYR A 150 25.04 26.43 10.34
N GLN A 151 23.97 26.95 10.96
CA GLN A 151 23.84 28.36 11.33
C GLN A 151 24.18 28.64 12.80
N ASN A 152 24.29 27.59 13.63
CA ASN A 152 24.77 27.65 15.01
C ASN A 152 26.21 27.15 15.10
#